data_AF-A0A843HD57-F1
#
_entry.id   AF-A0A843HD57-F1
#
_cell.length_a   1.000
_cell.length_b   1.000
_cell.length_c   1.000
_cell.angle_alpha   90.00
_cell.angle_beta   90.00
_cell.angle_gamma   90.00
#
_symmetry.space_group_name_H-M   'P 1'
#
loop_
_entity.id
_entity.type
_entity.pdbx_description
1 polymer ?
#
loop_
_entity_poly.entity_id
_entity_poly.type
_entity_poly.pdbx_seq_one_letter_code
_entity_poly.pdbx_strand_id
1 'polypeptide(L)'
;MKIDKKGQITVELLLIISFALITAILLANAIIDANELNVAMASAREGAFEGISSNGLAIYPKESYDNYSKDLKKQPLLREKSIKIISINQTIKGKDNFNRTRIQLKIYASSPDVRTKEQKEAVGDRINYNVRKSITQSFRSENITNKLFNPAISNKYSFTTANVVWV
;
A
#
# COMPACT_ATOMS: atom_id res chain seq x y z
N MET A 1 59.33 -24.26 19.67
CA MET A 1 58.12 -24.84 19.02
C MET A 1 57.65 -23.86 17.95
N LYS A 2 58.02 -24.07 16.68
CA LYS A 2 57.57 -23.23 15.56
C LYS A 2 56.15 -23.66 15.22
N ILE A 3 55.17 -22.79 15.48
CA ILE A 3 53.79 -22.99 15.04
C ILE A 3 53.79 -22.92 13.52
N ASP A 4 53.38 -24.00 12.86
CA ASP A 4 53.29 -24.09 11.41
C ASP A 4 52.17 -23.15 10.91
N LYS A 5 52.56 -22.06 10.25
CA LYS A 5 51.64 -20.98 9.82
C LYS A 5 50.87 -21.30 8.54
N LYS A 6 51.17 -22.43 7.87
CA LYS A 6 50.61 -22.74 6.55
C LYS A 6 49.12 -23.10 6.57
N GLY A 7 48.60 -23.62 7.69
CA GLY A 7 47.17 -23.90 7.87
C GLY A 7 46.37 -22.74 8.46
N GLN A 8 47.02 -21.87 9.23
CA GLN A 8 46.37 -20.74 9.92
C GLN A 8 45.75 -19.75 8.94
N ILE A 9 46.47 -19.39 7.88
CA ILE A 9 45.99 -18.45 6.85
C ILE A 9 44.74 -19.00 6.14
N THR A 10 44.70 -20.30 5.85
CA THR A 10 43.54 -20.95 5.22
C THR A 10 42.31 -20.93 6.12
N VAL A 11 42.49 -21.19 7.42
CA VAL A 11 41.40 -21.16 8.40
C VAL A 11 40.87 -19.73 8.59
N GLU A 12 41.76 -18.74 8.71
CA GLU A 12 41.38 -17.32 8.81
C GLU A 12 40.60 -16.87 7.58
N LEU A 13 41.05 -17.25 6.37
CA LEU A 13 40.35 -16.95 5.13
C LEU A 13 38.95 -17.59 5.08
N LEU A 14 38.82 -18.86 5.47
CA LEU A 14 37.53 -19.54 5.53
C LEU A 14 36.57 -18.89 6.52
N LEU A 15 37.07 -18.43 7.67
CA LEU A 15 36.27 -17.70 8.65
C LEU A 15 35.79 -16.35 8.10
N ILE A 16 36.66 -15.60 7.44
CA ILE A 16 36.31 -14.31 6.83
C ILE A 16 35.26 -14.48 5.73
N ILE A 17 35.44 -15.46 4.84
CA ILE A 17 34.47 -15.75 3.77
C ILE A 17 33.12 -16.16 4.37
N SER A 18 33.14 -17.04 5.38
CA SER A 18 31.91 -17.50 6.04
C SER A 18 31.18 -16.34 6.71
N PHE A 19 31.90 -15.47 7.41
CA PHE A 19 31.35 -14.27 8.04
C PHE A 19 30.77 -13.30 7.00
N ALA A 20 31.48 -13.06 5.90
CA ALA A 20 31.02 -12.21 4.81
C ALA A 20 29.73 -12.75 4.18
N LEU A 21 29.66 -14.07 3.98
CA LEU A 21 28.50 -14.73 3.38
C LEU A 21 27.27 -14.68 4.30
N ILE A 22 27.44 -14.93 5.60
CA ILE A 22 26.36 -14.78 6.59
C ILE A 22 25.85 -13.34 6.61
N THR A 23 26.77 -12.36 6.65
CA THR A 23 26.42 -10.94 6.65
C THR A 23 25.67 -10.54 5.38
N ALA A 24 26.11 -11.03 4.21
CA ALA A 24 25.44 -10.78 2.93
C ALA A 24 24.01 -11.33 2.91
N ILE A 25 23.77 -12.54 3.44
CA ILE A 25 22.43 -13.13 3.53
C ILE A 25 21.52 -12.29 4.45
N LEU A 26 22.03 -11.86 5.61
CA LEU A 26 21.25 -11.04 6.54
C LEU A 26 20.85 -9.70 5.92
N LEU A 27 21.78 -9.03 5.23
CA LEU A 27 21.51 -7.78 4.53
C LEU A 27 20.52 -7.97 3.37
N ALA A 28 20.67 -9.03 2.58
CA ALA A 28 19.75 -9.33 1.48
C ALA A 28 18.30 -9.48 1.97
N ASN A 29 18.09 -10.20 3.09
CA ASN A 29 16.77 -10.34 3.68
C ASN A 29 16.18 -9.00 4.15
N ALA A 30 16.99 -8.15 4.79
CA ALA A 30 16.55 -6.82 5.22
C ALA A 30 16.17 -5.91 4.02
N ILE A 31 16.93 -6.00 2.93
CA ILE A 31 16.65 -5.26 1.69
C ILE A 31 15.35 -5.72 1.04
N ILE A 32 15.11 -7.03 0.97
CA ILE A 32 13.87 -7.59 0.41
C ILE A 32 12.66 -7.06 1.19
N ASP A 33 12.75 -7.01 2.51
CA ASP A 33 11.64 -6.59 3.38
C ASP A 33 11.34 -5.09 3.26
N ALA A 34 12.39 -4.27 3.16
CA ALA A 34 12.25 -2.84 2.88
C ALA A 34 11.69 -2.60 1.48
N ASN A 35 12.14 -3.38 0.49
CA ASN A 35 11.67 -3.27 -0.89
C ASN A 35 10.19 -3.64 -1.02
N GLU A 36 9.73 -4.70 -0.34
CA GLU A 36 8.32 -5.09 -0.33
C GLU A 36 7.43 -3.94 0.17
N LEU A 37 7.81 -3.30 1.27
CA LEU A 37 7.07 -2.16 1.79
C LEU A 37 7.11 -0.95 0.85
N ASN A 38 8.27 -0.68 0.23
CA ASN A 38 8.41 0.43 -0.73
C ASN A 38 7.55 0.23 -1.98
N VAL A 39 7.51 -0.99 -2.52
CA VAL A 39 6.63 -1.35 -3.63
C VAL A 39 5.17 -1.13 -3.22
N ALA A 40 4.76 -1.65 -2.05
CA ALA A 40 3.39 -1.45 -1.56
C ALA A 40 3.01 0.04 -1.44
N MET A 41 3.93 0.87 -0.92
CA MET A 41 3.69 2.31 -0.77
C MET A 41 3.71 3.06 -2.09
N ALA A 42 4.52 2.64 -3.07
CA ALA A 42 4.50 3.19 -4.42
C ALA A 42 3.17 2.88 -5.12
N SER A 43 2.74 1.62 -5.08
CA SER A 43 1.43 1.18 -5.60
C SER A 43 0.28 1.87 -4.89
N ALA A 44 0.38 2.08 -3.57
CA ALA A 44 -0.62 2.83 -2.83
C ALA A 44 -0.77 4.27 -3.34
N ARG A 45 0.34 4.95 -3.65
CA ARG A 45 0.32 6.31 -4.23
C ARG A 45 -0.26 6.32 -5.63
N GLU A 46 0.11 5.35 -6.46
CA GLU A 46 -0.42 5.21 -7.82
C GLU A 46 -1.93 4.94 -7.80
N GLY A 47 -2.39 3.98 -6.98
CA GLY A 47 -3.81 3.69 -6.81
C GLY A 47 -4.59 4.87 -6.21
N ALA A 48 -3.97 5.65 -5.33
CA ALA A 48 -4.59 6.87 -4.82
C ALA A 48 -4.72 7.92 -5.94
N PHE A 49 -3.71 8.06 -6.79
CA PHE A 49 -3.72 8.94 -7.96
C PHE A 49 -4.78 8.54 -9.00
N GLU A 50 -4.90 7.23 -9.29
CA GLU A 50 -5.98 6.69 -10.14
C GLU A 50 -7.35 6.99 -9.53
N GLY A 51 -7.48 6.79 -8.21
CA GLY A 51 -8.71 7.07 -7.47
C GLY A 51 -9.13 8.54 -7.51
N ILE A 52 -8.20 9.49 -7.35
CA ILE A 52 -8.52 10.92 -7.50
C ILE A 52 -8.78 11.29 -8.95
N SER A 53 -8.10 10.69 -9.92
CA SER A 53 -8.27 11.02 -11.34
C SER A 53 -9.64 10.57 -11.84
N SER A 54 -10.06 9.34 -11.51
CA SER A 54 -11.40 8.84 -11.82
C SER A 54 -12.49 9.68 -11.16
N ASN A 55 -12.32 10.10 -9.91
CA ASN A 55 -13.27 10.98 -9.24
C ASN A 55 -13.26 12.40 -9.81
N GLY A 56 -12.08 12.93 -10.11
CA GLY A 56 -11.89 14.29 -10.59
C GLY A 56 -12.44 14.50 -12.00
N LEU A 57 -12.36 13.48 -12.84
CA LEU A 57 -12.94 13.46 -14.19
C LEU A 57 -14.38 12.92 -14.22
N ALA A 58 -14.98 12.62 -13.06
CA ALA A 58 -16.33 12.07 -12.95
C ALA A 58 -16.53 10.78 -13.80
N ILE A 59 -15.53 9.90 -13.83
CA ILE A 59 -15.59 8.62 -14.56
C ILE A 59 -16.10 7.53 -13.62
N TYR A 60 -17.26 6.95 -13.97
CA TYR A 60 -18.00 6.03 -13.12
C TYR A 60 -18.33 4.72 -13.85
N PRO A 61 -18.15 3.54 -13.20
CA PRO A 61 -18.78 2.31 -13.69
C PRO A 61 -20.29 2.47 -13.77
N LYS A 62 -20.92 1.83 -14.76
CA LYS A 62 -22.36 1.97 -15.04
C LYS A 62 -23.23 1.81 -13.79
N GLU A 63 -22.99 0.78 -12.98
CA GLU A 63 -23.73 0.53 -11.74
C GLU A 63 -23.62 1.69 -10.73
N SER A 64 -22.43 2.29 -10.60
CA SER A 64 -22.22 3.44 -9.71
C SER A 64 -22.90 4.69 -10.25
N TYR A 65 -22.83 4.91 -11.57
CA TYR A 65 -23.50 6.03 -12.22
C TYR A 65 -25.02 5.96 -12.05
N ASP A 66 -25.61 4.78 -12.26
CA ASP A 66 -27.04 4.54 -12.10
C ASP A 66 -27.50 4.76 -10.65
N ASN A 67 -26.66 4.41 -9.67
CA ASN A 67 -26.94 4.66 -8.26
C ASN A 67 -26.90 6.18 -7.93
N TYR A 68 -25.88 6.88 -8.42
CA TYR A 68 -25.71 8.32 -8.14
C TYR A 68 -26.69 9.21 -8.89
N SER A 69 -27.14 8.81 -10.08
CA SER A 69 -28.11 9.58 -10.87
C SER A 69 -29.52 9.55 -10.26
N LYS A 70 -29.90 8.42 -9.66
CA LYS A 70 -31.20 8.22 -8.99
C LYS A 70 -31.30 8.95 -7.64
N ASP A 71 -30.18 9.14 -6.95
CA ASP A 71 -30.14 9.80 -5.64
C ASP A 71 -29.75 11.29 -5.78
N LEU A 72 -30.73 12.17 -5.59
CA LEU A 72 -30.56 13.64 -5.62
C LEU A 72 -29.42 14.14 -4.74
N LYS A 73 -29.12 13.47 -3.62
CA LYS A 73 -28.02 13.87 -2.71
C LYS A 73 -26.63 13.53 -3.27
N LYS A 74 -26.55 12.57 -4.20
CA LYS A 74 -25.31 12.06 -4.80
C LYS A 74 -25.06 12.58 -6.20
N GLN A 75 -26.04 13.21 -6.85
CA GLN A 75 -25.85 13.90 -8.12
C GLN A 75 -24.66 14.88 -8.15
N PRO A 76 -24.35 15.64 -7.07
CA PRO A 76 -23.15 16.48 -7.05
C PRO A 76 -21.85 15.70 -7.26
N LEU A 77 -21.79 14.39 -6.98
CA LEU A 77 -20.62 13.55 -7.24
C LEU A 77 -20.35 13.38 -8.74
N LEU A 78 -21.37 13.44 -9.58
CA LEU A 78 -21.25 13.26 -11.04
C LEU A 78 -20.60 14.43 -11.78
N ARG A 79 -20.18 15.47 -11.05
CA ARG A 79 -19.42 16.60 -11.59
C ARG A 79 -17.94 16.43 -11.35
N GLU A 80 -17.14 17.00 -12.23
CA GLU A 80 -15.69 17.09 -12.05
C GLU A 80 -15.32 17.77 -10.73
N LYS A 81 -14.17 17.37 -10.16
CA LYS A 81 -13.69 17.85 -8.85
C LYS A 81 -12.19 18.02 -8.88
N SER A 82 -11.71 19.09 -8.24
CA SER A 82 -10.30 19.21 -7.92
C SER A 82 -10.02 18.49 -6.61
N ILE A 83 -9.38 17.32 -6.67
CA ILE A 83 -8.96 16.56 -5.48
C ILE A 83 -7.44 16.45 -5.50
N LYS A 84 -6.80 16.84 -4.40
CA LYS A 84 -5.35 16.74 -4.23
C LYS A 84 -5.03 15.84 -3.04
N ILE A 85 -4.11 14.89 -3.25
CA ILE A 85 -3.54 14.10 -2.14
C ILE A 85 -2.43 14.92 -1.49
N ILE A 86 -2.52 15.06 -0.17
CA ILE A 86 -1.51 15.75 0.65
C ILE A 86 -0.45 14.74 1.10
N SER A 87 -0.88 13.62 1.68
CA SER A 87 0.02 12.60 2.21
C SER A 87 -0.66 11.26 2.38
N ILE A 88 0.15 10.20 2.43
CA ILE A 88 -0.27 8.84 2.77
C ILE A 88 0.62 8.38 3.90
N ASN A 89 0.05 8.25 5.09
CA ASN A 89 0.75 7.81 6.28
C ASN A 89 0.45 6.33 6.53
N GLN A 90 1.42 5.62 7.08
CA GLN A 90 1.29 4.23 7.48
C GLN A 90 1.34 4.10 9.00
N THR A 91 0.55 3.19 9.55
CA THR A 91 0.56 2.87 10.99
C THR A 91 0.52 1.36 11.16
N ILE A 92 1.45 0.82 11.91
CA ILE A 92 1.49 -0.62 12.23
C ILE A 92 0.42 -0.91 13.27
N LYS A 93 -0.43 -1.91 13.00
CA LYS A 93 -1.54 -2.33 13.86
C LYS A 93 -1.30 -3.67 14.56
N GLY A 94 -0.10 -4.21 14.45
CA GLY A 94 0.28 -5.52 15.00
C GLY A 94 0.32 -6.58 13.91
N LYS A 95 -0.08 -7.80 14.24
CA LYS A 95 -0.12 -8.93 13.30
C LYS A 95 -1.55 -9.35 12.98
N ASP A 96 -1.73 -9.90 11.79
CA ASP A 96 -2.98 -10.55 11.40
C ASP A 96 -3.01 -12.05 11.77
N ASN A 97 -4.12 -12.71 11.47
CA ASN A 97 -4.35 -14.12 11.76
C ASN A 97 -3.38 -15.07 11.01
N PHE A 98 -2.70 -14.57 9.98
CA PHE A 98 -1.74 -15.32 9.17
C PHE A 98 -0.29 -14.91 9.48
N ASN A 99 -0.05 -14.28 10.64
CA ASN A 99 1.25 -13.85 11.13
C ASN A 99 1.94 -12.79 10.23
N ARG A 100 1.18 -12.11 9.36
CA ARG A 100 1.68 -10.97 8.58
C ARG A 100 1.56 -9.69 9.40
N THR A 101 2.44 -8.73 9.14
CA THR A 101 2.40 -7.42 9.80
C THR A 101 1.26 -6.60 9.20
N ARG A 102 0.29 -6.23 10.03
CA ARG A 102 -0.86 -5.44 9.61
C ARG A 102 -0.51 -3.96 9.59
N ILE A 103 -0.63 -3.34 8.42
CA ILE A 103 -0.41 -1.92 8.19
C ILE A 103 -1.73 -1.25 7.86
N GLN A 104 -2.03 -0.16 8.53
CA GLN A 104 -3.14 0.72 8.19
C GLN A 104 -2.62 1.96 7.47
N LEU A 105 -3.11 2.19 6.26
CA LEU A 105 -2.85 3.37 5.46
C LEU A 105 -3.88 4.44 5.78
N LYS A 106 -3.43 5.66 6.04
CA LYS A 106 -4.26 6.83 6.30
C LYS A 106 -3.92 7.90 5.28
N ILE A 107 -4.89 8.22 4.43
CA ILE A 107 -4.75 9.13 3.31
C ILE A 107 -5.30 10.49 3.73
N TYR A 108 -4.55 11.54 3.43
CA TYR A 108 -4.95 12.93 3.62
C TYR A 108 -5.16 13.55 2.24
N ALA A 109 -6.34 14.13 2.03
CA ALA A 109 -6.74 14.77 0.78
C ALA A 109 -7.36 16.13 1.04
N SER A 110 -7.31 17.01 0.04
CA SER A 110 -7.98 18.31 0.05
C SER A 110 -8.81 18.47 -1.22
N SER A 111 -9.97 19.10 -1.10
CA SER A 111 -10.81 19.48 -2.23
C SER A 111 -11.76 20.61 -1.85
N PRO A 112 -11.86 21.68 -2.66
CA PRO A 112 -12.85 22.74 -2.45
C PRO A 112 -14.29 22.29 -2.80
N ASP A 113 -14.42 21.20 -3.57
CA ASP A 113 -15.67 20.73 -4.16
C ASP A 113 -16.37 19.65 -3.31
N VAL A 114 -15.63 18.99 -2.41
CA VAL A 114 -16.13 17.90 -1.56
C VAL A 114 -16.46 18.43 -0.17
N ARG A 115 -17.71 18.83 0.04
CA ARG A 115 -18.13 19.58 1.24
C ARG A 115 -18.90 18.73 2.24
N THR A 116 -19.87 17.94 1.78
CA THR A 116 -20.74 17.17 2.69
C THR A 116 -20.07 15.89 3.17
N LYS A 117 -20.55 15.34 4.29
CA LYS A 117 -20.03 14.10 4.86
C LYS A 117 -20.18 12.93 3.89
N GLU A 118 -21.33 12.83 3.23
CA GLU A 118 -21.64 11.76 2.28
C GLU A 118 -20.74 11.83 1.05
N GLN A 119 -20.41 13.04 0.59
CA GLN A 119 -19.45 13.23 -0.51
C GLN A 119 -18.04 12.81 -0.11
N LYS A 120 -17.61 13.22 1.09
CA LYS A 120 -16.31 12.86 1.67
C LYS A 120 -16.14 11.35 1.82
N GLU A 121 -17.19 10.66 2.26
CA GLU A 121 -17.23 9.20 2.38
C GLU A 121 -17.20 8.54 1.00
N ALA A 122 -18.08 8.91 0.08
CA ALA A 122 -18.15 8.29 -1.25
C ALA A 122 -16.86 8.46 -2.07
N VAL A 123 -16.27 9.66 -2.04
CA VAL A 123 -14.99 9.92 -2.72
C VAL A 123 -13.85 9.22 -2.00
N GLY A 124 -13.84 9.25 -0.66
CA GLY A 124 -12.83 8.58 0.16
C GLY A 124 -12.81 7.08 -0.04
N ASP A 125 -13.97 6.43 -0.13
CA ASP A 125 -14.11 4.99 -0.35
C ASP A 125 -13.53 4.57 -1.69
N ARG A 126 -13.70 5.39 -2.73
CA ARG A 126 -13.12 5.14 -4.06
C ARG A 126 -11.61 5.28 -4.08
N ILE A 127 -11.07 6.30 -3.40
CA ILE A 127 -9.62 6.45 -3.25
C ILE A 127 -9.06 5.22 -2.52
N ASN A 128 -9.68 4.86 -1.39
CA ASN A 128 -9.30 3.70 -0.60
C ASN A 128 -9.39 2.38 -1.39
N TYR A 129 -10.43 2.21 -2.20
CA TYR A 129 -10.60 1.05 -3.07
C TYR A 129 -9.46 0.95 -4.09
N ASN A 130 -9.14 2.03 -4.81
CA ASN A 130 -8.10 2.01 -5.83
C ASN A 130 -6.69 1.83 -5.23
N VAL A 131 -6.42 2.41 -4.06
CA VAL A 131 -5.20 2.15 -3.29
C VAL A 131 -5.03 0.66 -3.02
N ARG A 132 -6.06 0.02 -2.47
CA ARG A 132 -6.02 -1.40 -2.13
C ARG A 132 -5.94 -2.30 -3.36
N LYS A 133 -6.67 -1.93 -4.42
CA LYS A 133 -6.63 -2.61 -5.72
C LYS A 133 -5.21 -2.60 -6.30
N SER A 134 -4.58 -1.42 -6.38
CA SER A 134 -3.23 -1.27 -6.93
C SER A 134 -2.18 -2.06 -6.14
N ILE A 135 -2.24 -2.05 -4.80
CA ILE A 135 -1.38 -2.90 -3.96
C ILE A 135 -1.58 -4.37 -4.29
N THR A 136 -2.84 -4.82 -4.30
CA THR A 136 -3.17 -6.24 -4.60
C THR A 136 -2.63 -6.66 -5.97
N GLN A 137 -2.82 -5.83 -6.99
CA GLN A 137 -2.36 -6.11 -8.35
C GLN A 137 -0.83 -6.17 -8.45
N SER A 138 -0.14 -5.30 -7.70
CA SER A 138 1.32 -5.27 -7.67
C SER A 138 1.92 -6.56 -7.08
N PHE A 139 1.22 -7.17 -6.11
CA PHE A 139 1.62 -8.45 -5.50
C PHE A 139 0.92 -9.67 -6.08
N ARG A 140 0.06 -9.49 -7.10
CA ARG A 140 -0.73 -10.56 -7.74
C ARG A 140 -1.52 -11.41 -6.73
N SER A 141 -2.13 -10.74 -5.74
CA SER A 141 -2.83 -11.35 -4.62
C SER A 141 -4.36 -11.26 -4.72
N GLU A 142 -4.89 -11.05 -5.93
CA GLU A 142 -6.33 -10.86 -6.18
C GLU A 142 -7.18 -12.07 -5.79
N ASN A 143 -6.59 -13.27 -5.88
CA ASN A 143 -7.24 -14.54 -5.55
C ASN A 143 -7.39 -14.79 -4.04
N ILE A 144 -6.66 -14.06 -3.19
CA ILE A 144 -6.64 -14.28 -1.73
C ILE A 144 -7.23 -13.10 -0.94
N THR A 145 -7.81 -12.12 -1.62
CA THR A 145 -8.53 -10.99 -1.02
C THR A 145 -10.01 -10.99 -1.43
N ASN A 146 -10.83 -10.20 -0.74
CA ASN A 146 -12.22 -9.98 -1.12
C ASN A 146 -12.36 -9.00 -2.29
N LYS A 147 -13.60 -8.85 -2.79
CA LYS A 147 -13.98 -7.91 -3.87
C LYS A 147 -13.62 -6.44 -3.61
N LEU A 148 -13.42 -6.05 -2.34
CA LEU A 148 -13.06 -4.69 -1.95
C LEU A 148 -11.55 -4.51 -1.74
N PHE A 149 -10.77 -5.56 -2.02
CA PHE A 149 -9.34 -5.62 -1.81
C PHE A 149 -8.94 -5.34 -0.34
N ASN A 150 -9.78 -5.70 0.64
CA ASN A 150 -9.58 -5.34 2.05
C ASN A 150 -9.56 -6.56 2.98
N PRO A 151 -8.41 -6.98 3.54
CA PRO A 151 -7.09 -6.36 3.40
C PRO A 151 -6.46 -6.63 2.03
N ALA A 152 -5.63 -5.69 1.54
CA ALA A 152 -4.75 -5.94 0.41
C ALA A 152 -3.50 -6.68 0.92
N ILE A 153 -3.06 -7.70 0.21
CA ILE A 153 -2.10 -8.68 0.77
C ILE A 153 -0.79 -8.66 0.00
N SER A 154 0.32 -8.70 0.73
CA SER A 154 1.64 -9.05 0.21
C SER A 154 2.19 -10.29 0.95
N ASN A 155 3.45 -10.65 0.73
CA ASN A 155 4.05 -11.81 1.38
C ASN A 155 4.09 -11.65 2.91
N LYS A 156 4.65 -10.52 3.38
CA LYS A 156 4.88 -10.25 4.81
C LYS A 156 3.89 -9.28 5.44
N TYR A 157 3.11 -8.56 4.64
CA TYR A 157 2.23 -7.49 5.12
C TYR A 157 0.77 -7.69 4.71
N SER A 158 -0.13 -7.16 5.55
CA SER A 158 -1.55 -6.98 5.20
C SER A 158 -1.94 -5.52 5.36
N PHE A 159 -2.42 -4.91 4.28
CA PHE A 159 -2.73 -3.49 4.18
C PHE A 159 -4.22 -3.26 4.31
N THR A 160 -4.59 -2.35 5.19
CA THR A 160 -5.96 -1.86 5.34
C THR A 160 -5.96 -0.34 5.21
N THR A 161 -7.08 0.27 4.87
CA THR A 161 -7.16 1.73 4.79
C THR A 161 -8.10 2.26 5.88
N ALA A 162 -7.74 3.38 6.50
CA ALA A 162 -8.66 4.18 7.30
C ALA A 162 -9.51 5.10 6.41
N ASN A 163 -10.53 5.73 6.98
CA ASN A 163 -11.28 6.77 6.27
C ASN A 163 -10.33 7.90 5.86
N VAL A 164 -10.52 8.42 4.64
CA VAL A 164 -9.74 9.54 4.11
C VAL A 164 -9.99 10.77 4.98
N VAL A 165 -8.91 11.42 5.40
CA VAL A 165 -8.98 12.67 6.16
C VAL A 165 -8.95 13.84 5.19
N TRP A 166 -9.99 14.66 5.27
CA TRP A 166 -10.16 15.85 4.44
C TRP A 166 -9.63 17.08 5.18
N VAL A 167 -8.67 17.78 4.57
CA VAL A 167 -8.00 18.97 5.10
C VAL A 167 -8.29 20.17 4.20
#